data_AF-A0A831V1H0-F1
#
_entry.id   AF-A0A831V1H0-F1
#
_cell.length_a   1.000
_cell.length_b   1.000
_cell.length_c   1.000
_cell.angle_alpha   90.00
_cell.angle_beta   90.00
_cell.angle_gamma   90.00
#
_symmetry.space_group_name_H-M   'P 1'
#
loop_
_entity.id
_entity.type
_entity.pdbx_description
1 polymer ?
#
loop_
_entity_poly.entity_id
_entity_poly.type
_entity_poly.pdbx_seq_one_letter_code
_entity_poly.pdbx_strand_id
1 'polypeptide(L)'
;MFDWLREGLEERLAELLRALEQLSQGENATEHVFDATQALQTLDRVFSMVDIQLVRVLLRTQLAALEPLEHDDRDEVAVSAQIESAALLQALLDRMAAGAEISAASLRPMVNRLRGTQGQPPLDERELAARAFLLQAEHELGKRPHLPTGVDAEAELRPLLRRMEREVLAVMRDDWSALPGLRDLSMQIIAHESSRSAIIAIRVVDELLRLTESRPNDFAPLLKRAVGRVLQLFRFQLQARSVAVIDHAGLDLGASVLLSLLDKVDEQDVICRDTAAEWRAQIDRADGPARFVGLDAEALKAVRQALEEELLATQDVLDLFVRGKRDDLEPLGRIVTKFEQMSGVLDTLGYRAAAAALEADRARLQQVTRGAELLDDAMLMDLAGTVMLLEQLVAGIPRDLAGQNQGDTLQDQTVASSIGAIAHAAYESLGEARGKIDAGLAGRTEAGTSPEQAFAHAAEMLTGIGEVLRLSGRDAATPLAMAIAQWSRGMAADESSGDPETLAALSEIFAALEFYLENLRDFQKEIARFLDAPKRRIGDLLPGGIEQAASATTVADGAPEPLAPERAPAPSKGEIDDRPW
;
A
#
# COMPACT_ATOMS: atom_id res chain seq x y z
N MET A 1 -28.89 1.15 -18.20
CA MET A 1 -27.93 2.07 -18.88
C MET A 1 -26.63 1.36 -19.22
N PHE A 2 -26.19 0.36 -18.45
CA PHE A 2 -24.98 -0.42 -18.76
C PHE A 2 -25.13 -1.43 -19.92
N ASP A 3 -26.31 -2.03 -20.16
CA ASP A 3 -26.42 -3.12 -21.17
C ASP A 3 -26.16 -2.68 -22.62
N TRP A 4 -26.67 -1.53 -23.06
CA TRP A 4 -26.43 -1.03 -24.42
C TRP A 4 -24.98 -0.53 -24.62
N LEU A 5 -24.39 0.01 -23.54
CA LEU A 5 -23.02 0.49 -23.53
C LEU A 5 -22.03 -0.68 -23.50
N ARG A 6 -22.43 -1.80 -22.86
CA ARG A 6 -21.71 -3.09 -22.86
C ARG A 6 -21.63 -3.69 -24.26
N GLU A 7 -22.76 -3.83 -24.96
CA GLU A 7 -22.78 -4.43 -26.31
C GLU A 7 -21.86 -3.67 -27.28
N GLY A 8 -21.85 -2.34 -27.22
CA GLY A 8 -20.93 -1.51 -28.01
C GLY A 8 -19.46 -1.63 -27.59
N LEU A 9 -19.17 -1.79 -26.30
CA LEU A 9 -17.79 -2.01 -25.80
C LEU A 9 -17.26 -3.39 -26.19
N GLU A 10 -18.08 -4.43 -26.08
CA GLU A 10 -17.75 -5.81 -26.47
C GLU A 10 -17.48 -5.89 -27.99
N GLU A 11 -18.28 -5.22 -28.82
CA GLU A 11 -18.04 -5.15 -30.27
C GLU A 11 -16.67 -4.52 -30.58
N ARG A 12 -16.36 -3.37 -29.98
CA ARG A 12 -15.09 -2.67 -30.20
C ARG A 12 -13.91 -3.46 -29.67
N LEU A 13 -14.09 -4.19 -28.59
CA LEU A 13 -13.04 -5.05 -28.05
C LEU A 13 -12.81 -6.30 -28.92
N ALA A 14 -13.86 -6.87 -29.48
CA ALA A 14 -13.73 -7.96 -30.46
C ALA A 14 -13.08 -7.49 -31.77
N GLU A 15 -13.31 -6.25 -32.20
CA GLU A 15 -12.54 -5.63 -33.30
C GLU A 15 -11.06 -5.46 -32.94
N LEU A 16 -10.75 -4.98 -31.73
CA LEU A 16 -9.37 -4.84 -31.25
C LEU A 16 -8.64 -6.20 -31.24
N LEU A 17 -9.24 -7.23 -30.64
CA LEU A 17 -8.63 -8.56 -30.58
C LEU A 17 -8.37 -9.13 -31.98
N ARG A 18 -9.33 -9.01 -32.91
CA ARG A 18 -9.16 -9.43 -34.30
C ARG A 18 -8.01 -8.69 -35.00
N ALA A 19 -7.93 -7.38 -34.83
CA ALA A 19 -6.84 -6.58 -35.41
C ALA A 19 -5.47 -7.01 -34.86
N LEU A 20 -5.37 -7.25 -33.55
CA LEU A 20 -4.12 -7.69 -32.91
C LEU A 20 -3.74 -9.14 -33.28
N GLU A 21 -4.70 -10.03 -33.44
CA GLU A 21 -4.47 -11.40 -33.94
C GLU A 21 -3.94 -11.35 -35.38
N GLN A 22 -4.55 -10.56 -36.24
CA GLN A 22 -4.07 -10.37 -37.62
C GLN A 22 -2.68 -9.72 -37.64
N LEU A 23 -2.42 -8.75 -36.76
CA LEU A 23 -1.10 -8.15 -36.59
C LEU A 23 -0.04 -9.20 -36.24
N SER A 24 -0.37 -10.17 -35.40
CA SER A 24 0.54 -11.27 -35.02
C SER A 24 0.86 -12.24 -36.16
N GLN A 25 -0.01 -12.32 -37.17
CA GLN A 25 0.19 -13.17 -38.36
C GLN A 25 1.14 -12.55 -39.39
N GLY A 26 1.52 -11.27 -39.22
CA GLY A 26 2.62 -10.63 -39.94
C GLY A 26 2.25 -9.92 -41.25
N GLU A 27 1.02 -10.03 -41.73
CA GLU A 27 0.56 -9.31 -42.94
C GLU A 27 0.02 -7.91 -42.58
N ASN A 28 0.03 -6.96 -43.52
CA ASN A 28 -0.58 -5.61 -43.42
C ASN A 28 -0.45 -4.89 -42.06
N ALA A 29 0.78 -4.79 -41.52
CA ALA A 29 1.07 -4.22 -40.20
C ALA A 29 0.38 -2.88 -39.93
N THR A 30 0.56 -1.93 -40.86
CA THR A 30 0.06 -0.57 -40.73
C THR A 30 -1.47 -0.51 -40.67
N GLU A 31 -2.15 -1.36 -41.43
CA GLU A 31 -3.63 -1.44 -41.44
C GLU A 31 -4.14 -1.96 -40.09
N HIS A 32 -3.55 -3.06 -39.59
CA HIS A 32 -3.98 -3.66 -38.33
C HIS A 32 -3.63 -2.81 -37.10
N VAL A 33 -2.49 -2.10 -37.12
CA VAL A 33 -2.17 -1.10 -36.08
C VAL A 33 -3.17 0.06 -36.14
N PHE A 34 -3.53 0.53 -37.33
CA PHE A 34 -4.53 1.58 -37.48
C PHE A 34 -5.90 1.15 -36.91
N ASP A 35 -6.37 -0.05 -37.25
CA ASP A 35 -7.64 -0.60 -36.76
C ASP A 35 -7.63 -0.77 -35.24
N ALA A 36 -6.57 -1.36 -34.68
CA ALA A 36 -6.40 -1.49 -33.24
C ALA A 36 -6.36 -0.11 -32.53
N THR A 37 -5.71 0.88 -33.15
CA THR A 37 -5.68 2.26 -32.65
C THR A 37 -7.08 2.88 -32.61
N GLN A 38 -7.88 2.71 -33.67
CA GLN A 38 -9.26 3.22 -33.72
C GLN A 38 -10.16 2.57 -32.66
N ALA A 39 -10.03 1.25 -32.47
CA ALA A 39 -10.76 0.52 -31.44
C ALA A 39 -10.40 1.03 -30.04
N LEU A 40 -9.11 1.13 -29.72
CA LEU A 40 -8.62 1.63 -28.43
C LEU A 40 -9.02 3.09 -28.16
N GLN A 41 -8.94 3.98 -29.15
CA GLN A 41 -9.40 5.37 -29.03
C GLN A 41 -10.91 5.46 -28.77
N THR A 42 -11.68 4.53 -29.33
CA THR A 42 -13.12 4.45 -29.07
C THR A 42 -13.39 3.98 -27.65
N LEU A 43 -12.72 2.92 -27.20
CA LEU A 43 -12.79 2.45 -25.82
C LEU A 43 -12.42 3.55 -24.83
N ASP A 44 -11.29 4.25 -25.01
CA ASP A 44 -10.86 5.34 -24.12
C ASP A 44 -11.90 6.47 -24.02
N ARG A 45 -12.52 6.85 -25.15
CA ARG A 45 -13.60 7.85 -25.15
C ARG A 45 -14.81 7.38 -24.37
N VAL A 46 -15.23 6.12 -24.54
CA VAL A 46 -16.36 5.57 -23.77
C VAL A 46 -16.03 5.53 -22.28
N PHE A 47 -14.87 5.03 -21.89
CA PHE A 47 -14.44 5.00 -20.49
C PHE A 47 -14.28 6.39 -19.88
N SER A 48 -13.90 7.40 -20.68
CA SER A 48 -13.91 8.79 -20.23
C SER A 48 -15.33 9.26 -19.91
N MET A 49 -16.32 8.92 -20.74
CA MET A 49 -17.71 9.32 -20.54
C MET A 49 -18.37 8.66 -19.32
N VAL A 50 -17.98 7.42 -18.97
CA VAL A 50 -18.50 6.70 -17.80
C VAL A 50 -17.66 6.87 -16.53
N ASP A 51 -16.67 7.77 -16.57
CA ASP A 51 -15.78 8.10 -15.45
C ASP A 51 -15.00 6.90 -14.87
N ILE A 52 -14.42 6.08 -15.75
CA ILE A 52 -13.60 4.92 -15.35
C ILE A 52 -12.14 5.20 -15.72
N GLN A 53 -11.51 6.11 -14.96
CA GLN A 53 -10.20 6.67 -15.32
C GLN A 53 -9.05 5.68 -15.18
N LEU A 54 -9.14 4.75 -14.24
CA LEU A 54 -8.07 3.80 -13.99
C LEU A 54 -7.85 2.84 -15.16
N VAL A 55 -8.93 2.37 -15.80
CA VAL A 55 -8.86 1.57 -17.04
C VAL A 55 -8.31 2.40 -18.19
N ARG A 56 -8.60 3.70 -18.25
CA ARG A 56 -8.00 4.59 -19.24
C ARG A 56 -6.48 4.68 -19.11
N VAL A 57 -5.90 4.56 -17.91
CA VAL A 57 -4.43 4.49 -17.77
C VAL A 57 -3.86 3.30 -18.55
N LEU A 58 -4.51 2.13 -18.49
CA LEU A 58 -4.14 0.96 -19.28
C LEU A 58 -4.29 1.24 -20.78
N LEU A 59 -5.43 1.80 -21.21
CA LEU A 59 -5.69 2.10 -22.62
C LEU A 59 -4.71 3.12 -23.21
N ARG A 60 -4.34 4.15 -22.44
CA ARG A 60 -3.37 5.17 -22.87
C ARG A 60 -1.96 4.59 -23.00
N THR A 61 -1.58 3.72 -22.06
CA THR A 61 -0.32 2.98 -22.15
C THR A 61 -0.32 2.06 -23.36
N GLN A 62 -1.42 1.35 -23.60
CA GLN A 62 -1.57 0.43 -24.72
C GLN A 62 -1.49 1.15 -26.08
N LEU A 63 -2.20 2.28 -26.22
CA LEU A 63 -2.15 3.14 -27.41
C LEU A 63 -0.72 3.60 -27.73
N ALA A 64 0.02 4.06 -26.71
CA ALA A 64 1.40 4.49 -26.92
C ALA A 64 2.33 3.31 -27.27
N ALA A 65 2.08 2.13 -26.70
CA ALA A 65 2.86 0.92 -26.96
C ALA A 65 2.55 0.27 -28.31
N LEU A 66 1.49 0.72 -28.99
CA LEU A 66 1.07 0.21 -30.30
C LEU A 66 1.79 0.92 -31.45
N GLU A 67 2.08 2.22 -31.32
CA GLU A 67 2.73 3.03 -32.38
C GLU A 67 4.07 2.45 -32.89
N PRO A 68 4.98 1.92 -32.04
CA PRO A 68 6.22 1.31 -32.53
C PRO A 68 5.99 0.10 -33.46
N LEU A 69 4.84 -0.58 -33.34
CA LEU A 69 4.51 -1.79 -34.09
C LEU A 69 4.05 -1.54 -35.52
N GLU A 70 3.97 -0.28 -35.97
CA GLU A 70 3.68 0.06 -37.37
C GLU A 70 4.80 -0.37 -38.34
N HIS A 71 6.01 -0.58 -37.85
CA HIS A 71 7.20 -0.90 -38.64
C HIS A 71 7.34 -2.42 -38.83
N ASP A 72 7.99 -2.87 -39.90
CA ASP A 72 8.11 -4.31 -40.22
C ASP A 72 8.94 -5.13 -39.21
N ASP A 73 9.88 -4.51 -38.50
CA ASP A 73 10.75 -5.15 -37.48
C ASP A 73 10.07 -5.17 -36.10
N ARG A 74 8.91 -5.84 -36.04
CA ARG A 74 8.04 -5.88 -34.85
C ARG A 74 8.60 -6.84 -33.81
N ASP A 75 8.68 -6.39 -32.57
CA ASP A 75 8.98 -7.25 -31.43
C ASP A 75 7.78 -8.15 -31.12
N GLU A 76 7.95 -9.47 -31.24
CA GLU A 76 6.93 -10.48 -30.91
C GLU A 76 6.45 -10.35 -29.45
N VAL A 77 7.35 -9.97 -28.53
CA VAL A 77 7.00 -9.75 -27.12
C VAL A 77 6.05 -8.57 -26.97
N ALA A 78 6.26 -7.52 -27.77
CA ALA A 78 5.41 -6.33 -27.77
C ALA A 78 4.03 -6.60 -28.39
N VAL A 79 3.96 -7.39 -29.46
CA VAL A 79 2.68 -7.84 -30.03
C VAL A 79 1.92 -8.73 -29.03
N SER A 80 2.61 -9.67 -28.36
CA SER A 80 2.02 -10.49 -27.30
C SER A 80 1.46 -9.65 -26.15
N ALA A 81 2.20 -8.63 -25.70
CA ALA A 81 1.73 -7.73 -24.64
C ALA A 81 0.45 -6.96 -25.04
N GLN A 82 0.29 -6.59 -26.32
CA GLN A 82 -0.92 -5.96 -26.83
C GLN A 82 -2.13 -6.91 -26.76
N ILE A 83 -1.96 -8.16 -27.20
CA ILE A 83 -3.04 -9.18 -27.18
C ILE A 83 -3.47 -9.47 -25.74
N GLU A 84 -2.51 -9.65 -24.83
CA GLU A 84 -2.81 -9.90 -23.42
C GLU A 84 -3.51 -8.71 -22.75
N SER A 85 -3.12 -7.47 -23.08
CA SER A 85 -3.81 -6.28 -22.61
C SER A 85 -5.26 -6.21 -23.10
N ALA A 86 -5.50 -6.57 -24.37
CA ALA A 86 -6.87 -6.66 -24.91
C ALA A 86 -7.70 -7.77 -24.23
N ALA A 87 -7.11 -8.92 -23.95
CA ALA A 87 -7.77 -9.99 -23.19
C ALA A 87 -8.09 -9.56 -21.75
N LEU A 88 -7.18 -8.82 -21.11
CA LEU A 88 -7.42 -8.23 -19.79
C LEU A 88 -8.61 -7.25 -19.81
N LEU A 89 -8.70 -6.39 -20.83
CA LEU A 89 -9.83 -5.48 -21.00
C LEU A 89 -11.17 -6.23 -21.08
N GLN A 90 -11.22 -7.40 -21.70
CA GLN A 90 -12.43 -8.23 -21.79
C GLN A 90 -12.86 -8.67 -20.39
N ALA A 91 -11.93 -9.25 -19.64
CA ALA A 91 -12.19 -9.69 -18.28
C ALA A 91 -12.55 -8.52 -17.33
N LEU A 92 -12.02 -7.31 -17.57
CA LEU A 92 -12.41 -6.11 -16.83
C LEU A 92 -13.85 -5.69 -17.14
N LEU A 93 -14.29 -5.73 -18.40
CA LEU A 93 -15.67 -5.42 -18.79
C LEU A 93 -16.66 -6.36 -18.09
N ASP A 94 -16.37 -7.67 -18.07
CA ASP A 94 -17.21 -8.67 -17.42
C ASP A 94 -17.34 -8.40 -15.91
N ARG A 95 -16.23 -8.04 -15.25
CA ARG A 95 -16.21 -7.68 -13.82
C ARG A 95 -16.95 -6.38 -13.52
N MET A 96 -16.79 -5.36 -14.34
CA MET A 96 -17.55 -4.11 -14.19
C MET A 96 -19.05 -4.35 -14.38
N ALA A 97 -19.43 -5.21 -15.33
CA ALA A 97 -20.82 -5.63 -15.50
C ALA A 97 -21.37 -6.35 -14.26
N ALA A 98 -20.53 -7.11 -13.56
CA ALA A 98 -20.85 -7.74 -12.28
C ALA A 98 -20.79 -6.78 -11.06
N GLY A 99 -20.46 -5.50 -11.26
CA GLY A 99 -20.40 -4.48 -10.21
C GLY A 99 -19.10 -4.48 -9.38
N ALA A 100 -18.06 -5.19 -9.83
CA ALA A 100 -16.78 -5.20 -9.13
C ALA A 100 -15.97 -3.92 -9.42
N GLU A 101 -15.37 -3.33 -8.39
CA GLU A 101 -14.47 -2.18 -8.58
C GLU A 101 -13.08 -2.64 -9.05
N ILE A 102 -12.45 -1.81 -9.88
CA ILE A 102 -11.12 -2.03 -10.44
C ILE A 102 -10.09 -1.32 -9.56
N SER A 103 -9.04 -2.04 -9.17
CA SER A 103 -7.96 -1.54 -8.30
C SER A 103 -6.69 -1.22 -9.09
N ALA A 104 -5.87 -0.25 -8.65
CA ALA A 104 -4.61 0.07 -9.32
C ALA A 104 -3.68 -1.15 -9.37
N ALA A 105 -3.62 -1.89 -8.27
CA ALA A 105 -2.81 -3.08 -8.15
C ALA A 105 -3.23 -4.21 -9.13
N SER A 106 -4.51 -4.27 -9.55
CA SER A 106 -4.98 -5.23 -10.56
C SER A 106 -4.54 -4.91 -11.99
N LEU A 107 -4.32 -3.64 -12.31
CA LEU A 107 -3.85 -3.22 -13.65
C LEU A 107 -2.34 -3.10 -13.75
N ARG A 108 -1.66 -2.91 -12.60
CA ARG A 108 -0.21 -2.66 -12.52
C ARG A 108 0.64 -3.65 -13.31
N PRO A 109 0.45 -4.98 -13.22
CA PRO A 109 1.29 -5.92 -13.96
C PRO A 109 1.24 -5.69 -15.48
N MET A 110 0.03 -5.49 -16.02
CA MET A 110 -0.15 -5.29 -17.46
C MET A 110 0.34 -3.93 -17.93
N VAL A 111 0.07 -2.86 -17.14
CA VAL A 111 0.61 -1.53 -17.44
C VAL A 111 2.13 -1.57 -17.45
N ASN A 112 2.77 -2.20 -16.47
CA ASN A 112 4.23 -2.30 -16.42
C ASN A 112 4.81 -3.18 -17.52
N ARG A 113 4.10 -4.22 -17.95
CA ARG A 113 4.49 -5.03 -19.12
C ARG A 113 4.51 -4.18 -20.39
N LEU A 114 3.44 -3.43 -20.67
CA LEU A 114 3.37 -2.52 -21.82
C LEU A 114 4.42 -1.41 -21.76
N ARG A 115 4.70 -0.87 -20.57
CA ARG A 115 5.77 0.11 -20.38
C ARG A 115 7.15 -0.49 -20.65
N GLY A 116 7.37 -1.73 -20.25
CA GLY A 116 8.60 -2.48 -20.49
C GLY A 116 8.92 -2.62 -21.98
N THR A 117 7.93 -2.86 -22.83
CA THR A 117 8.13 -2.95 -24.30
C THR A 117 8.54 -1.61 -24.92
N GLN A 118 8.23 -0.50 -24.25
CA GLN A 118 8.65 0.85 -24.64
C GLN A 118 9.96 1.30 -23.96
N GLY A 119 10.59 0.45 -23.15
CA GLY A 119 11.77 0.80 -22.35
C GLY A 119 11.50 1.83 -21.24
N GLN A 120 10.25 1.95 -20.80
CA GLN A 120 9.84 2.88 -19.74
C GLN A 120 9.96 2.23 -18.35
N PRO A 121 10.24 3.02 -17.30
CA PRO A 121 10.33 2.50 -15.94
C PRO A 121 8.97 1.97 -15.46
N PRO A 122 8.96 0.92 -14.61
CA PRO A 122 7.73 0.40 -14.01
C PRO A 122 7.10 1.44 -13.09
N LEU A 123 5.78 1.36 -12.94
CA LEU A 123 4.98 2.20 -12.05
C LEU A 123 4.55 1.43 -10.80
N ASP A 124 4.43 2.16 -9.70
CA ASP A 124 3.71 1.71 -8.50
C ASP A 124 2.21 2.09 -8.53
N GLU A 125 1.47 1.69 -7.49
CA GLU A 125 0.04 1.96 -7.33
C GLU A 125 -0.27 3.46 -7.21
N ARG A 126 0.58 4.23 -6.51
CA ARG A 126 0.40 5.68 -6.33
C ARG A 126 0.59 6.40 -7.67
N GLU A 127 1.54 5.94 -8.47
CA GLU A 127 1.80 6.43 -9.82
C GLU A 127 0.66 6.13 -10.79
N LEU A 128 0.01 4.97 -10.68
CA LEU A 128 -1.19 4.64 -11.45
C LEU A 128 -2.39 5.48 -11.01
N ALA A 129 -2.58 5.64 -9.71
CA ALA A 129 -3.63 6.47 -9.13
C ALA A 129 -3.51 7.92 -9.56
N ALA A 130 -2.32 8.53 -9.44
CA ALA A 130 -2.06 9.89 -9.87
C ALA A 130 -2.42 10.10 -11.35
N ARG A 131 -2.11 9.14 -12.22
CA ARG A 131 -2.49 9.18 -13.64
C ARG A 131 -4.01 9.12 -13.83
N ALA A 132 -4.70 8.23 -13.12
CA ALA A 132 -6.16 8.15 -13.16
C ALA A 132 -6.81 9.49 -12.75
N PHE A 133 -6.30 10.15 -11.71
CA PHE A 133 -6.81 11.47 -11.30
C PHE A 133 -6.51 12.58 -12.31
N LEU A 134 -5.33 12.57 -12.95
CA LEU A 134 -5.04 13.51 -14.03
C LEU A 134 -5.95 13.30 -15.24
N LEU A 135 -6.30 12.06 -15.56
CA LEU A 135 -7.30 11.74 -16.59
C LEU A 135 -8.71 12.19 -16.20
N GLN A 136 -9.02 12.26 -14.89
CA GLN A 136 -10.25 12.91 -14.43
C GLN A 136 -10.23 14.42 -14.66
N ALA A 137 -9.12 15.07 -14.34
CA ALA A 137 -8.93 16.50 -14.61
C ALA A 137 -9.02 16.80 -16.13
N GLU A 138 -8.54 15.88 -16.97
CA GLU A 138 -8.67 15.92 -18.42
C GLU A 138 -10.15 15.81 -18.87
N HIS A 139 -10.91 14.89 -18.29
CA HIS A 139 -12.35 14.74 -18.57
C HIS A 139 -13.11 16.04 -18.27
N GLU A 140 -12.85 16.64 -17.11
CA GLU A 140 -13.45 17.91 -16.70
C GLU A 140 -13.01 19.10 -17.59
N LEU A 141 -11.83 19.03 -18.20
CA LEU A 141 -11.39 20.00 -19.20
C LEU A 141 -12.21 19.91 -20.49
N GLY A 142 -12.58 18.70 -20.90
CA GLY A 142 -13.29 18.39 -22.15
C GLY A 142 -14.68 19.03 -22.30
N LYS A 143 -15.22 19.63 -21.23
CA LYS A 143 -16.45 20.45 -21.25
C LYS A 143 -16.25 21.84 -21.87
N ARG A 144 -15.03 22.23 -22.26
CA ARG A 144 -14.69 23.52 -22.90
C ARG A 144 -14.12 23.31 -24.31
N PRO A 145 -14.56 24.08 -25.33
CA PRO A 145 -14.08 23.91 -26.69
C PRO A 145 -12.61 24.37 -26.83
N HIS A 146 -11.79 23.63 -27.60
CA HIS A 146 -10.42 24.05 -27.96
C HIS A 146 -10.18 24.02 -29.47
N LEU A 147 -9.58 25.14 -29.90
CA LEU A 147 -9.20 25.70 -31.22
C LEU A 147 -10.26 25.91 -32.32
N PRO A 148 -10.25 27.10 -32.97
CA PRO A 148 -10.75 27.27 -34.33
C PRO A 148 -9.83 26.58 -35.33
N THR A 149 -10.37 25.70 -36.15
CA THR A 149 -9.70 25.10 -37.32
C THR A 149 -9.35 26.19 -38.34
N GLY A 150 -8.07 26.33 -38.73
CA GLY A 150 -7.69 27.16 -39.89
C GLY A 150 -6.39 27.98 -39.82
N VAL A 151 -5.60 27.90 -38.73
CA VAL A 151 -4.31 28.60 -38.61
C VAL A 151 -3.16 27.61 -38.85
N ASP A 152 -2.09 28.06 -39.51
CA ASP A 152 -0.84 27.29 -39.68
C ASP A 152 -0.14 27.15 -38.33
N ALA A 153 -0.60 26.17 -37.54
CA ALA A 153 -0.13 25.92 -36.19
C ALA A 153 1.38 25.67 -36.13
N GLU A 154 1.98 25.11 -37.19
CA GLU A 154 3.42 24.85 -37.23
C GLU A 154 4.23 26.14 -37.32
N ALA A 155 3.78 27.10 -38.14
CA ALA A 155 4.41 28.41 -38.28
C ALA A 155 4.37 29.23 -36.98
N GLU A 156 3.29 29.10 -36.20
CA GLU A 156 3.13 29.79 -34.91
C GLU A 156 3.88 29.11 -33.75
N LEU A 157 4.01 27.77 -33.78
CA LEU A 157 4.72 27.01 -32.74
C LEU A 157 6.25 27.14 -32.82
N ARG A 158 6.83 27.26 -34.02
CA ARG A 158 8.31 27.34 -34.19
C ARG A 158 8.97 28.53 -33.44
N PRO A 159 8.42 29.76 -33.48
CA PRO A 159 8.92 30.87 -32.65
C PRO A 159 8.81 30.61 -31.15
N LEU A 160 7.69 30.01 -30.71
CA LEU A 160 7.47 29.67 -29.30
C LEU A 160 8.49 28.63 -28.82
N LEU A 161 8.78 27.60 -29.63
CA LEU A 161 9.81 26.61 -29.33
C LEU A 161 11.18 27.26 -29.11
N ARG A 162 11.64 28.12 -30.04
CA ARG A 162 12.95 28.79 -29.90
C ARG A 162 13.04 29.63 -28.64
N ARG A 163 11.94 30.31 -28.29
CA ARG A 163 11.86 31.09 -27.06
C ARG A 163 11.93 30.16 -25.84
N MET A 164 11.18 29.07 -25.84
CA MET A 164 11.21 28.08 -24.77
C MET A 164 12.61 27.46 -24.61
N GLU A 165 13.30 27.09 -25.69
CA GLU A 165 14.67 26.55 -25.63
C GLU A 165 15.64 27.52 -24.95
N ARG A 166 15.51 28.83 -25.22
CA ARG A 166 16.31 29.87 -24.58
C ARG A 166 16.02 29.98 -23.09
N GLU A 167 14.75 30.06 -22.70
CA GLU A 167 14.37 30.19 -21.28
C GLU A 167 14.70 28.90 -20.49
N VAL A 168 14.52 27.71 -21.09
CA VAL A 168 14.94 26.43 -20.50
C VAL A 168 16.45 26.40 -20.28
N LEU A 169 17.24 26.89 -21.24
CA LEU A 169 18.69 26.97 -21.10
C LEU A 169 19.10 27.92 -19.96
N ALA A 170 18.37 29.01 -19.74
CA ALA A 170 18.56 29.92 -18.61
C ALA A 170 18.29 29.19 -17.27
N VAL A 171 17.18 28.48 -17.16
CA VAL A 171 16.85 27.65 -15.99
C VAL A 171 17.92 26.58 -15.73
N MET A 172 18.44 25.92 -16.77
CA MET A 172 19.52 24.93 -16.62
C MET A 172 20.80 25.52 -16.01
N ARG A 173 21.05 26.81 -16.28
CA ARG A 173 22.17 27.61 -15.77
C ARG A 173 21.87 28.33 -14.45
N ASP A 174 20.76 27.99 -13.80
CA ASP A 174 20.30 28.60 -12.54
C ASP A 174 19.99 30.11 -12.65
N ASP A 175 19.65 30.57 -13.86
CA ASP A 175 19.14 31.93 -14.08
C ASP A 175 17.62 31.98 -13.88
N TRP A 176 17.20 32.23 -12.64
CA TRP A 176 15.79 32.26 -12.23
C TRP A 176 15.02 33.49 -12.72
N SER A 177 15.70 34.47 -13.35
CA SER A 177 15.01 35.62 -13.95
C SER A 177 14.14 35.22 -15.15
N ALA A 178 14.37 34.03 -15.70
CA ALA A 178 13.59 33.43 -16.80
C ALA A 178 12.23 32.86 -16.38
N LEU A 179 11.97 32.65 -15.07
CA LEU A 179 10.75 31.98 -14.60
C LEU A 179 9.44 32.67 -15.00
N PRO A 180 9.30 34.01 -14.86
CA PRO A 180 8.08 34.69 -15.31
C PRO A 180 7.88 34.56 -16.82
N GLY A 181 8.98 34.59 -17.59
CA GLY A 181 8.97 34.41 -19.03
C GLY A 181 8.50 33.00 -19.44
N LEU A 182 8.92 31.96 -18.71
CA LEU A 182 8.45 30.59 -18.91
C LEU A 182 6.97 30.42 -18.57
N ARG A 183 6.48 31.13 -17.56
CA ARG A 183 5.09 31.11 -17.16
C ARG A 183 4.17 31.75 -18.21
N ASP A 184 4.57 32.90 -18.76
CA ASP A 184 3.84 33.51 -19.87
C ASP A 184 3.84 32.61 -21.12
N LEU A 185 4.96 31.93 -21.36
CA LEU A 185 5.10 30.98 -22.45
C LEU A 185 4.19 29.75 -22.25
N SER A 186 4.13 29.18 -21.05
CA SER A 186 3.27 28.02 -20.74
C SER A 186 1.81 28.29 -21.12
N MET A 187 1.31 29.50 -20.84
CA MET A 187 -0.06 29.91 -21.20
C MET A 187 -0.27 30.06 -22.70
N GLN A 188 0.67 30.68 -23.42
CA GLN A 188 0.59 30.81 -24.89
C GLN A 188 0.59 29.45 -25.55
N ILE A 189 1.42 28.56 -25.04
CA ILE A 189 1.55 27.17 -25.49
C ILE A 189 0.25 26.41 -25.32
N ILE A 190 -0.37 26.50 -24.15
CA ILE A 190 -1.62 25.78 -23.85
C ILE A 190 -2.70 26.18 -24.87
N ALA A 191 -2.65 27.42 -25.38
CA ALA A 191 -3.58 27.89 -26.40
C ALA A 191 -3.39 27.22 -27.78
N HIS A 192 -2.26 26.57 -28.04
CA HIS A 192 -1.97 25.86 -29.30
C HIS A 192 -1.88 24.32 -29.11
N GLU A 193 -1.96 23.82 -27.89
CA GLU A 193 -1.84 22.40 -27.57
C GLU A 193 -3.14 21.64 -27.86
N SER A 194 -3.05 20.55 -28.62
CA SER A 194 -4.19 19.69 -28.96
C SER A 194 -4.35 18.51 -27.99
N SER A 195 -3.25 18.08 -27.35
CA SER A 195 -3.27 17.04 -26.34
C SER A 195 -3.75 17.60 -25.00
N ARG A 196 -4.88 17.08 -24.51
CA ARG A 196 -5.43 17.50 -23.21
C ARG A 196 -4.53 17.07 -22.06
N SER A 197 -3.91 15.89 -22.16
CA SER A 197 -2.98 15.42 -21.15
C SER A 197 -1.74 16.31 -21.06
N ALA A 198 -1.22 16.79 -22.21
CA ALA A 198 -0.15 17.77 -22.24
C ALA A 198 -0.58 19.11 -21.61
N ILE A 199 -1.79 19.61 -21.88
CA ILE A 199 -2.32 20.82 -21.22
C ILE A 199 -2.33 20.66 -19.69
N ILE A 200 -2.85 19.54 -19.18
CA ILE A 200 -2.88 19.28 -17.74
C ILE A 200 -1.46 19.18 -17.17
N ALA A 201 -0.55 18.49 -17.84
CA ALA A 201 0.85 18.39 -17.43
C ALA A 201 1.53 19.76 -17.37
N ILE A 202 1.33 20.61 -18.38
CA ILE A 202 1.89 21.96 -18.40
C ILE A 202 1.32 22.81 -17.26
N ARG A 203 0.05 22.64 -16.88
CA ARG A 203 -0.52 23.31 -15.70
C ARG A 203 0.08 22.86 -14.39
N VAL A 204 0.36 21.56 -14.23
CA VAL A 204 1.09 21.04 -13.06
C VAL A 204 2.50 21.63 -13.01
N VAL A 205 3.16 21.78 -14.17
CA VAL A 205 4.48 22.42 -14.25
C VAL A 205 4.42 23.94 -14.02
N ASP A 206 3.33 24.62 -14.40
CA ASP A 206 3.10 26.03 -14.07
C ASP A 206 3.08 26.26 -12.56
N GLU A 207 2.46 25.33 -11.83
CA GLU A 207 2.46 25.37 -10.37
C GLU A 207 3.86 25.18 -9.79
N LEU A 208 4.64 24.25 -10.34
CA LEU A 208 6.05 24.08 -9.99
C LEU A 208 6.87 25.35 -10.27
N LEU A 209 6.64 26.02 -11.40
CA LEU A 209 7.28 27.30 -11.73
C LEU A 209 6.97 28.36 -10.66
N ARG A 210 5.68 28.51 -10.30
CA ARG A 210 5.22 29.44 -9.24
C ARG A 210 5.91 29.15 -7.90
N LEU A 211 5.99 27.88 -7.50
CA LEU A 211 6.63 27.49 -6.25
C LEU A 211 8.15 27.75 -6.28
N THR A 212 8.79 27.49 -7.43
CA THR A 212 10.23 27.73 -7.63
C THR A 212 10.58 29.22 -7.57
N GLU A 213 9.70 30.12 -8.02
CA GLU A 213 9.91 31.58 -7.87
C GLU A 213 10.08 31.99 -6.40
N SER A 214 9.33 31.35 -5.49
CA SER A 214 9.40 31.65 -4.06
C SER A 214 10.51 30.87 -3.32
N ARG A 215 10.78 29.63 -3.74
CA ARG A 215 11.66 28.67 -3.06
C ARG A 215 12.56 27.95 -4.09
N PRO A 216 13.51 28.65 -4.74
CA PRO A 216 14.25 28.08 -5.86
C PRO A 216 15.09 26.85 -5.47
N ASN A 217 15.71 26.86 -4.29
CA ASN A 217 16.58 25.76 -3.85
C ASN A 217 15.83 24.44 -3.62
N ASP A 218 14.56 24.49 -3.23
CA ASP A 218 13.77 23.30 -2.88
C ASP A 218 13.26 22.56 -4.13
N PHE A 219 13.01 23.32 -5.20
CA PHE A 219 12.32 22.86 -6.41
C PHE A 219 13.19 22.86 -7.67
N ALA A 220 14.37 23.52 -7.68
CA ALA A 220 15.25 23.61 -8.85
C ALA A 220 15.56 22.27 -9.54
N PRO A 221 15.93 21.18 -8.84
CA PRO A 221 16.20 19.90 -9.51
C PRO A 221 14.96 19.27 -10.16
N LEU A 222 13.78 19.46 -9.55
CA LEU A 222 12.52 19.00 -10.11
C LEU A 222 12.14 19.84 -11.33
N LEU A 223 12.28 21.18 -11.23
CA LEU A 223 11.98 22.09 -12.32
C LEU A 223 12.84 21.82 -13.55
N LYS A 224 14.16 21.68 -13.40
CA LYS A 224 15.07 21.38 -14.52
C LYS A 224 14.62 20.13 -15.28
N ARG A 225 14.26 19.04 -14.59
CA ARG A 225 13.72 17.82 -15.21
C ARG A 225 12.38 18.07 -15.90
N ALA A 226 11.47 18.79 -15.24
CA ALA A 226 10.13 19.04 -15.75
C ALA A 226 10.16 19.89 -17.04
N VAL A 227 10.87 21.02 -17.05
CA VAL A 227 10.90 21.92 -18.23
C VAL A 227 11.56 21.28 -19.45
N GLY A 228 12.54 20.39 -19.25
CA GLY A 228 13.13 19.60 -20.33
C GLY A 228 12.12 18.62 -20.95
N ARG A 229 11.27 18.00 -20.13
CA ARG A 229 10.20 17.11 -20.60
C ARG A 229 9.05 17.87 -21.25
N VAL A 230 8.69 19.05 -20.74
CA VAL A 230 7.73 19.94 -21.43
C VAL A 230 8.27 20.29 -22.82
N LEU A 231 9.55 20.67 -22.93
CA LEU A 231 10.18 20.98 -24.22
C LEU A 231 10.13 19.79 -25.19
N GLN A 232 10.26 18.57 -24.67
CA GLN A 232 10.14 17.35 -25.47
C GLN A 232 8.71 17.15 -26.02
N LEU A 233 7.66 17.47 -25.26
CA LEU A 233 6.27 17.39 -25.74
C LEU A 233 6.05 18.29 -26.97
N PHE A 234 6.60 19.50 -26.97
CA PHE A 234 6.55 20.37 -28.15
C PHE A 234 7.26 19.81 -29.37
N ARG A 235 8.42 19.19 -29.14
CA ARG A 235 9.17 18.58 -30.22
C ARG A 235 8.37 17.44 -30.85
N PHE A 236 7.64 16.66 -30.05
CA PHE A 236 6.72 15.65 -30.57
C PHE A 236 5.61 16.25 -31.43
N GLN A 237 5.02 17.38 -31.04
CA GLN A 237 4.02 18.06 -31.86
C GLN A 237 4.59 18.51 -33.22
N LEU A 238 5.76 19.15 -33.22
CA LEU A 238 6.41 19.63 -34.45
C LEU A 238 6.92 18.50 -35.34
N GLN A 239 7.21 17.33 -34.75
CA GLN A 239 7.56 16.11 -35.47
C GLN A 239 6.34 15.33 -35.96
N ALA A 240 5.12 15.87 -35.78
CA ALA A 240 3.87 15.21 -36.14
C ALA A 240 3.73 13.79 -35.57
N ARG A 241 4.22 13.57 -34.33
CA ARG A 241 3.98 12.31 -33.60
C ARG A 241 2.49 12.14 -33.36
N SER A 242 2.04 10.88 -33.19
CA SER A 242 0.64 10.61 -32.91
C SER A 242 0.19 11.31 -31.61
N VAL A 243 -1.07 11.76 -31.59
CA VAL A 243 -1.69 12.37 -30.40
C VAL A 243 -1.64 11.40 -29.20
N ALA A 244 -1.74 10.09 -29.45
CA ALA A 244 -1.63 9.06 -28.43
C ALA A 244 -0.30 9.10 -27.66
N VAL A 245 0.82 9.29 -28.37
CA VAL A 245 2.14 9.39 -27.73
C VAL A 245 2.32 10.70 -27.00
N ILE A 246 1.80 11.80 -27.52
CA ILE A 246 1.82 13.09 -26.83
C ILE A 246 0.96 13.01 -25.55
N ASP A 247 -0.21 12.39 -25.63
CA ASP A 247 -1.09 12.19 -24.47
C ASP A 247 -0.43 11.33 -23.39
N HIS A 248 0.17 10.19 -23.76
CA HIS A 248 0.88 9.32 -22.83
C HIS A 248 2.09 10.02 -22.18
N ALA A 249 2.90 10.71 -22.98
CA ALA A 249 4.05 11.45 -22.46
C ALA A 249 3.65 12.62 -21.56
N GLY A 250 2.54 13.30 -21.88
CA GLY A 250 1.93 14.34 -21.06
C GLY A 250 1.45 13.77 -19.72
N LEU A 251 0.72 12.66 -19.75
CA LEU A 251 0.23 11.98 -18.55
C LEU A 251 1.39 11.54 -17.63
N ASP A 252 2.45 10.97 -18.20
CA ASP A 252 3.67 10.58 -17.49
C ASP A 252 4.43 11.79 -16.91
N LEU A 253 4.39 12.94 -17.58
CA LEU A 253 5.01 14.17 -17.07
C LEU A 253 4.21 14.72 -15.89
N GLY A 254 2.90 14.87 -16.08
CA GLY A 254 2.00 15.40 -15.06
C GLY A 254 2.06 14.57 -13.79
N ALA A 255 1.97 13.25 -13.88
CA ALA A 255 1.94 12.38 -12.70
C ALA A 255 3.27 12.42 -11.92
N SER A 256 4.40 12.36 -12.64
CA SER A 256 5.73 12.40 -12.02
C SER A 256 5.99 13.73 -11.30
N VAL A 257 5.60 14.86 -11.90
CA VAL A 257 5.75 16.18 -11.29
C VAL A 257 4.78 16.36 -10.13
N LEU A 258 3.52 15.95 -10.28
CA LEU A 258 2.51 16.01 -9.23
C LEU A 258 2.97 15.26 -7.97
N LEU A 259 3.38 14.00 -8.10
CA LEU A 259 3.85 13.21 -6.95
C LEU A 259 5.08 13.84 -6.30
N SER A 260 6.06 14.26 -7.11
CA SER A 260 7.26 14.93 -6.59
C SER A 260 6.96 16.27 -5.89
N LEU A 261 5.91 16.98 -6.32
CA LEU A 261 5.42 18.18 -5.65
C LEU A 261 4.75 17.82 -4.33
N LEU A 262 3.86 16.82 -4.32
CA LEU A 262 3.14 16.37 -3.14
C LEU A 262 4.05 15.92 -2.00
N ASP A 263 5.29 15.50 -2.27
CA ASP A 263 6.26 15.17 -1.21
C ASP A 263 6.90 16.40 -0.56
N LYS A 264 6.78 17.59 -1.17
CA LYS A 264 7.51 18.81 -0.80
C LYS A 264 6.62 19.99 -0.38
N VAL A 265 5.34 19.95 -0.73
CA VAL A 265 4.39 21.05 -0.45
C VAL A 265 3.61 20.81 0.84
N ASP A 266 3.11 21.88 1.44
CA ASP A 266 2.26 21.79 2.62
C ASP A 266 0.85 21.33 2.24
N GLU A 267 0.10 20.75 3.18
CA GLU A 267 -1.26 20.25 2.95
C GLU A 267 -2.23 21.27 2.34
N GLN A 268 -2.02 22.55 2.64
CA GLN A 268 -2.87 23.66 2.21
C GLN A 268 -2.46 24.24 0.85
N ASP A 269 -1.30 23.86 0.31
CA ASP A 269 -0.85 24.33 -1.00
C ASP A 269 -1.81 23.81 -2.07
N VAL A 270 -2.26 24.72 -2.95
CA VAL A 270 -3.18 24.39 -4.05
C VAL A 270 -2.37 23.96 -5.26
N ILE A 271 -2.61 22.74 -5.75
CA ILE A 271 -2.03 22.23 -6.99
C ILE A 271 -3.12 22.09 -8.03
N CYS A 272 -3.01 22.88 -9.11
CA CYS A 272 -4.01 23.04 -10.16
C CYS A 272 -5.36 23.59 -9.65
N ARG A 273 -6.14 22.79 -8.93
CA ARG A 273 -7.48 23.14 -8.43
C ARG A 273 -7.74 22.68 -7.01
N ASP A 274 -7.12 21.57 -6.61
CA ASP A 274 -7.33 20.92 -5.32
C ASP A 274 -6.11 21.16 -4.41
N THR A 275 -6.34 21.08 -3.12
CA THR A 275 -5.27 21.16 -2.11
C THR A 275 -4.39 19.91 -2.15
N ALA A 276 -3.14 20.04 -1.71
CA ALA A 276 -2.23 18.90 -1.59
C ALA A 276 -2.80 17.80 -0.68
N ALA A 277 -3.53 18.16 0.38
CA ALA A 277 -4.24 17.20 1.23
C ALA A 277 -5.31 16.40 0.46
N GLU A 278 -6.12 17.07 -0.36
CA GLU A 278 -7.13 16.39 -1.19
C GLU A 278 -6.48 15.46 -2.21
N TRP A 279 -5.38 15.88 -2.83
CA TRP A 279 -4.59 15.03 -3.72
C TRP A 279 -4.06 13.78 -3.03
N ARG A 280 -3.43 13.92 -1.84
CA ARG A 280 -2.92 12.78 -1.07
C ARG A 280 -4.05 11.83 -0.66
N ALA A 281 -5.12 12.35 -0.06
CA ALA A 281 -6.27 11.55 0.36
C ALA A 281 -6.96 10.82 -0.80
N GLN A 282 -6.90 11.37 -2.01
CA GLN A 282 -7.42 10.73 -3.21
C GLN A 282 -6.49 9.61 -3.71
N ILE A 283 -5.18 9.87 -3.77
CA ILE A 283 -4.16 8.88 -4.17
C ILE A 283 -4.12 7.71 -3.18
N ASP A 284 -4.16 7.98 -1.88
CA ASP A 284 -4.11 6.97 -0.83
C ASP A 284 -5.37 6.08 -0.84
N ARG A 285 -6.53 6.63 -1.21
CA ARG A 285 -7.77 5.83 -1.40
C ARG A 285 -7.65 4.83 -2.55
N ALA A 286 -6.77 5.06 -3.51
CA ALA A 286 -6.53 4.16 -4.63
C ALA A 286 -5.48 3.07 -4.30
N ASP A 287 -4.81 3.16 -3.14
CA ASP A 287 -3.87 2.16 -2.62
C ASP A 287 -4.61 0.98 -1.96
N GLY A 288 -5.50 0.35 -2.73
CA GLY A 288 -6.24 -0.85 -2.34
C GLY A 288 -5.58 -2.13 -2.87
N PRO A 289 -5.80 -3.28 -2.20
CA PRO A 289 -5.22 -4.55 -2.62
C PRO A 289 -5.66 -4.95 -4.04
N ALA A 290 -4.79 -5.70 -4.74
CA ALA A 290 -5.07 -6.20 -6.08
C ALA A 290 -6.33 -7.08 -6.09
N ARG A 291 -7.37 -6.65 -6.81
CA ARG A 291 -8.52 -7.49 -7.16
C ARG A 291 -8.22 -8.20 -8.47
N PHE A 292 -7.68 -9.42 -8.42
CA PHE A 292 -7.21 -10.13 -9.61
C PHE A 292 -8.28 -10.29 -10.69
N VAL A 293 -7.89 -9.90 -11.90
CA VAL A 293 -8.67 -10.02 -13.11
C VAL A 293 -8.43 -11.43 -13.68
N GLY A 294 -9.49 -12.20 -13.92
CA GLY A 294 -9.38 -13.44 -14.71
C GLY A 294 -9.29 -14.78 -13.97
N LEU A 295 -9.54 -14.86 -12.66
CA LEU A 295 -9.83 -16.16 -12.05
C LEU A 295 -11.34 -16.28 -11.80
N ASP A 296 -12.02 -17.09 -12.62
CA ASP A 296 -13.35 -17.62 -12.27
C ASP A 296 -13.28 -18.26 -10.88
N ALA A 297 -14.41 -18.36 -10.18
CA ALA A 297 -14.45 -19.10 -8.90
C ALA A 297 -13.90 -20.54 -9.03
N GLU A 298 -14.03 -21.14 -10.22
CA GLU A 298 -13.42 -22.43 -10.59
C GLU A 298 -11.89 -22.35 -10.75
N ALA A 299 -11.37 -21.29 -11.36
CA ALA A 299 -9.92 -21.08 -11.52
C ALA A 299 -9.25 -20.69 -10.19
N LEU A 300 -9.90 -19.89 -9.34
CA LEU A 300 -9.47 -19.64 -7.95
C LEU A 300 -9.44 -20.93 -7.14
N LYS A 301 -10.43 -21.81 -7.33
CA LYS A 301 -10.46 -23.12 -6.70
C LYS A 301 -9.34 -24.02 -7.24
N ALA A 302 -9.01 -23.95 -8.53
CA ALA A 302 -7.89 -24.67 -9.12
C ALA A 302 -6.53 -24.15 -8.63
N VAL A 303 -6.35 -22.83 -8.51
CA VAL A 303 -5.13 -22.22 -7.95
C VAL A 303 -4.99 -22.55 -6.48
N ARG A 304 -6.08 -22.47 -5.70
CA ARG A 304 -6.09 -22.95 -4.31
C ARG A 304 -5.70 -24.43 -4.24
N GLN A 305 -6.32 -25.28 -5.07
CA GLN A 305 -6.04 -26.70 -5.06
C GLN A 305 -4.57 -26.99 -5.42
N ALA A 306 -4.02 -26.30 -6.42
CA ALA A 306 -2.60 -26.43 -6.78
C ALA A 306 -1.67 -25.97 -5.65
N LEU A 307 -2.01 -24.87 -4.96
CA LEU A 307 -1.26 -24.42 -3.78
C LEU A 307 -1.38 -25.39 -2.61
N GLU A 308 -2.56 -25.98 -2.37
CA GLU A 308 -2.77 -27.02 -1.34
C GLU A 308 -1.94 -28.27 -1.63
N GLU A 309 -1.91 -28.71 -2.90
CA GLU A 309 -1.11 -29.87 -3.34
C GLU A 309 0.39 -29.60 -3.20
N GLU A 310 0.86 -28.42 -3.59
CA GLU A 310 2.27 -28.03 -3.45
C GLU A 310 2.70 -27.85 -1.99
N LEU A 311 1.82 -27.30 -1.15
CA LEU A 311 2.05 -27.13 0.28
C LEU A 311 2.11 -28.48 1.00
N LEU A 312 1.17 -29.39 0.71
CA LEU A 312 1.14 -30.73 1.27
C LEU A 312 2.39 -31.52 0.86
N ALA A 313 2.80 -31.43 -0.41
CA ALA A 313 4.04 -32.03 -0.87
C ALA A 313 5.28 -31.45 -0.16
N THR A 314 5.26 -30.16 0.20
CA THR A 314 6.35 -29.52 0.95
C THR A 314 6.38 -29.98 2.41
N GLN A 315 5.21 -30.07 3.05
CA GLN A 315 5.06 -30.61 4.41
C GLN A 315 5.55 -32.06 4.50
N ASP A 316 5.20 -32.91 3.52
CA ASP A 316 5.64 -34.31 3.47
C ASP A 316 7.17 -34.44 3.37
N VAL A 317 7.79 -33.59 2.53
CA VAL A 317 9.25 -33.57 2.39
C VAL A 317 9.92 -33.08 3.67
N LEU A 318 9.35 -32.08 4.34
CA LEU A 318 9.85 -31.57 5.62
C LEU A 318 9.71 -32.58 6.75
N ASP A 319 8.55 -33.22 6.89
CA ASP A 319 8.32 -34.24 7.91
C ASP A 319 9.24 -35.45 7.71
N LEU A 320 9.41 -35.91 6.46
CA LEU A 320 10.35 -36.98 6.13
C LEU A 320 11.80 -36.59 6.41
N PHE A 321 12.19 -35.36 6.11
CA PHE A 321 13.54 -34.85 6.38
C PHE A 321 13.80 -34.74 7.89
N VAL A 322 12.85 -34.22 8.66
CA VAL A 322 12.94 -34.08 10.13
C VAL A 322 13.03 -35.45 10.82
N ARG A 323 12.31 -36.46 10.30
CA ARG A 323 12.33 -37.85 10.80
C ARG A 323 13.53 -38.67 10.31
N GLY A 324 14.17 -38.23 9.23
CA GLY A 324 15.31 -38.89 8.60
C GLY A 324 16.64 -38.61 9.30
N LYS A 325 17.72 -39.20 8.77
CA LYS A 325 19.07 -38.77 9.11
C LYS A 325 19.33 -37.47 8.36
N ARG A 326 19.41 -36.35 9.06
CA ARG A 326 19.58 -34.96 8.55
C ARG A 326 20.94 -34.72 7.86
N ASP A 327 21.56 -35.77 7.35
CA ASP A 327 22.87 -35.78 6.69
C ASP A 327 22.76 -35.53 5.19
N ASP A 328 21.56 -35.74 4.61
CA ASP A 328 21.26 -35.55 3.19
C ASP A 328 20.38 -34.31 2.99
N LEU A 329 20.94 -33.27 2.37
CA LEU A 329 20.26 -31.99 2.10
C LEU A 329 19.54 -31.95 0.75
N GLU A 330 19.58 -33.02 -0.05
CA GLU A 330 18.85 -33.12 -1.33
C GLU A 330 17.35 -32.79 -1.20
N PRO A 331 16.63 -33.25 -0.14
CA PRO A 331 15.21 -32.92 0.06
C PRO A 331 14.95 -31.41 0.23
N LEU A 332 15.86 -30.67 0.88
CA LEU A 332 15.74 -29.22 1.07
C LEU A 332 15.89 -28.45 -0.24
N GLY A 333 16.72 -28.96 -1.16
CA GLY A 333 16.84 -28.41 -2.52
C GLY A 333 15.52 -28.44 -3.30
N ARG A 334 14.67 -29.44 -3.06
CA ARG A 334 13.33 -29.53 -3.70
C ARG A 334 12.36 -28.52 -3.10
N ILE A 335 12.47 -28.22 -1.81
CA ILE A 335 11.65 -27.23 -1.10
C ILE A 335 11.97 -25.81 -1.60
N VAL A 336 13.25 -25.49 -1.83
CA VAL A 336 13.68 -24.19 -2.39
C VAL A 336 12.95 -23.85 -3.70
N THR A 337 12.78 -24.83 -4.59
CA THR A 337 12.07 -24.65 -5.86
C THR A 337 10.56 -24.48 -5.65
N LYS A 338 9.97 -25.25 -4.74
CA LYS A 338 8.53 -25.14 -4.42
C LYS A 338 8.19 -23.79 -3.78
N PHE A 339 9.05 -23.29 -2.89
CA PHE A 339 8.89 -21.99 -2.23
C PHE A 339 8.93 -20.83 -3.23
N GLU A 340 9.76 -20.90 -4.27
CA GLU A 340 9.81 -19.91 -5.35
C GLU A 340 8.49 -19.83 -6.12
N GLN A 341 7.96 -21.01 -6.49
CA GLN A 341 6.73 -21.12 -7.25
C GLN A 341 5.53 -20.60 -6.44
N MET A 342 5.41 -21.03 -5.18
CA MET A 342 4.37 -20.56 -4.27
C MET A 342 4.49 -19.06 -3.98
N SER A 343 5.71 -18.53 -3.77
CA SER A 343 5.96 -17.11 -3.53
C SER A 343 5.51 -16.25 -4.71
N GLY A 344 5.86 -16.67 -5.94
CA GLY A 344 5.40 -16.00 -7.16
C GLY A 344 3.87 -16.02 -7.31
N VAL A 345 3.21 -17.13 -6.96
CA VAL A 345 1.74 -17.21 -7.00
C VAL A 345 1.09 -16.35 -5.91
N LEU A 346 1.65 -16.30 -4.70
CA LEU A 346 1.10 -15.50 -3.60
C LEU A 346 1.28 -13.99 -3.81
N ASP A 347 2.43 -13.56 -4.33
CA ASP A 347 2.67 -12.16 -4.69
C ASP A 347 1.72 -11.73 -5.82
N THR A 348 1.52 -12.60 -6.81
CA THR A 348 0.52 -12.44 -7.86
C THR A 348 -0.91 -12.71 -7.41
N LEU A 349 -1.16 -13.01 -6.14
CA LEU A 349 -2.50 -13.04 -5.52
C LEU A 349 -2.64 -11.94 -4.44
N GLY A 350 -1.68 -11.02 -4.33
CA GLY A 350 -1.75 -9.87 -3.44
C GLY A 350 -1.37 -10.18 -1.99
N TYR A 351 -0.97 -11.41 -1.68
CA TYR A 351 -0.53 -11.86 -0.35
C TYR A 351 0.96 -11.56 -0.13
N ARG A 352 1.34 -10.27 -0.26
CA ARG A 352 2.75 -9.82 -0.26
C ARG A 352 3.52 -10.20 0.99
N ALA A 353 2.87 -10.16 2.16
CA ALA A 353 3.51 -10.54 3.43
C ALA A 353 3.87 -12.04 3.46
N ALA A 354 2.98 -12.90 2.95
CA ALA A 354 3.22 -14.32 2.86
C ALA A 354 4.30 -14.66 1.80
N ALA A 355 4.27 -13.97 0.65
CA ALA A 355 5.31 -14.10 -0.36
C ALA A 355 6.69 -13.68 0.17
N ALA A 356 6.77 -12.56 0.91
CA ALA A 356 8.01 -12.09 1.51
C ALA A 356 8.57 -13.04 2.57
N ALA A 357 7.71 -13.61 3.43
CA ALA A 357 8.11 -14.60 4.42
C ALA A 357 8.66 -15.88 3.74
N LEU A 358 7.97 -16.35 2.70
CA LEU A 358 8.37 -17.53 1.95
C LEU A 358 9.69 -17.33 1.19
N GLU A 359 9.93 -16.13 0.64
CA GLU A 359 11.19 -15.80 -0.02
C GLU A 359 12.35 -15.66 0.99
N ALA A 360 12.10 -15.15 2.19
CA ALA A 360 13.10 -15.09 3.26
C ALA A 360 13.55 -16.49 3.68
N ASP A 361 12.59 -17.41 3.87
CA ASP A 361 12.89 -18.80 4.22
C ASP A 361 13.56 -19.56 3.08
N ARG A 362 13.16 -19.30 1.83
CA ARG A 362 13.84 -19.82 0.64
C ARG A 362 15.30 -19.37 0.59
N ALA A 363 15.56 -18.09 0.83
CA ALA A 363 16.92 -17.54 0.80
C ALA A 363 17.81 -18.17 1.89
N ARG A 364 17.27 -18.41 3.09
CA ARG A 364 17.97 -19.14 4.15
C ARG A 364 18.23 -20.59 3.77
N LEU A 365 17.23 -21.32 3.26
CA LEU A 365 17.39 -22.71 2.80
C LEU A 365 18.42 -22.84 1.66
N GLN A 366 18.53 -21.83 0.79
CA GLN A 366 19.58 -21.77 -0.22
C GLN A 366 20.99 -21.62 0.37
N GLN A 367 21.15 -20.93 1.50
CA GLN A 367 22.44 -20.81 2.19
C GLN A 367 22.83 -22.13 2.84
N VAL A 368 21.88 -22.83 3.44
CA VAL A 368 22.06 -24.17 4.01
C VAL A 368 22.47 -25.19 2.95
N THR A 369 21.74 -25.26 1.83
CA THR A 369 22.03 -26.20 0.73
C THR A 369 23.38 -25.93 0.04
N ARG A 370 23.90 -24.69 0.10
CA ARG A 370 25.25 -24.32 -0.37
C ARG A 370 26.34 -24.53 0.68
N GLY A 371 26.00 -24.95 1.90
CA GLY A 371 26.94 -25.15 3.01
C GLY A 371 27.47 -23.84 3.62
N ALA A 372 26.81 -22.71 3.37
CA ALA A 372 27.18 -21.40 3.93
C ALA A 372 26.61 -21.18 5.34
N GLU A 373 25.56 -21.91 5.69
CA GLU A 373 24.86 -21.87 6.98
C GLU A 373 24.58 -23.30 7.47
N LEU A 374 24.61 -23.52 8.78
CA LEU A 374 24.25 -24.81 9.37
C LEU A 374 22.75 -24.86 9.59
N LEU A 375 22.13 -26.00 9.27
CA LEU A 375 20.73 -26.23 9.60
C LEU A 375 20.59 -26.51 11.10
N ASP A 376 19.77 -25.70 11.79
CA ASP A 376 19.42 -25.91 13.20
C ASP A 376 17.91 -26.15 13.40
N ASP A 377 17.55 -26.57 14.61
CA ASP A 377 16.15 -26.86 14.95
C ASP A 377 15.28 -25.59 15.00
N ALA A 378 15.86 -24.42 15.26
CA ALA A 378 15.15 -23.15 15.27
C ALA A 378 14.68 -22.78 13.85
N MET A 379 15.57 -22.92 12.86
CA MET A 379 15.25 -22.73 11.45
C MET A 379 14.17 -23.69 10.95
N LEU A 380 14.17 -24.95 11.41
CA LEU A 380 13.13 -25.92 11.08
C LEU A 380 11.77 -25.55 11.69
N MET A 381 11.77 -24.98 12.91
CA MET A 381 10.55 -24.47 13.55
C MET A 381 10.01 -23.23 12.84
N ASP A 382 10.87 -22.28 12.47
CA ASP A 382 10.48 -21.10 11.68
C ASP A 382 9.81 -21.52 10.37
N LEU A 383 10.43 -22.47 9.67
CA LEU A 383 9.95 -22.99 8.40
C LEU A 383 8.58 -23.68 8.54
N ALA A 384 8.39 -24.45 9.62
CA ALA A 384 7.11 -25.06 9.95
C ALA A 384 6.04 -24.00 10.26
N GLY A 385 6.42 -22.92 10.95
CA GLY A 385 5.56 -21.76 11.21
C GLY A 385 5.09 -21.08 9.93
N THR A 386 6.02 -20.79 9.01
CA THR A 386 5.71 -20.20 7.69
C THR A 386 4.78 -21.10 6.88
N VAL A 387 5.02 -22.41 6.89
CA VAL A 387 4.18 -23.40 6.17
C VAL A 387 2.78 -23.51 6.78
N MET A 388 2.62 -23.47 8.11
CA MET A 388 1.31 -23.44 8.78
C MET A 388 0.53 -22.16 8.47
N LEU A 389 1.20 -21.00 8.52
CA LEU A 389 0.57 -19.72 8.17
C LEU A 389 0.10 -19.71 6.72
N LEU A 390 0.89 -20.31 5.84
CA LEU A 390 0.55 -20.44 4.43
C LEU A 390 -0.65 -21.38 4.21
N GLU A 391 -0.77 -22.47 4.99
CA GLU A 391 -1.91 -23.39 4.93
C GLU A 391 -3.23 -22.68 5.27
N GLN A 392 -3.21 -21.88 6.35
CA GLN A 392 -4.36 -21.10 6.78
C GLN A 392 -4.77 -20.05 5.73
N LEU A 393 -3.78 -19.41 5.11
CA LEU A 393 -4.00 -18.40 4.07
C LEU A 393 -4.57 -19.01 2.78
N VAL A 394 -4.00 -20.13 2.31
CA VAL A 394 -4.46 -20.84 1.12
C VAL A 394 -5.90 -21.38 1.31
N ALA A 395 -6.25 -21.82 2.52
CA ALA A 395 -7.61 -22.22 2.86
C ALA A 395 -8.64 -21.06 2.78
N GLY A 396 -8.20 -19.81 2.94
CA GLY A 396 -9.03 -18.60 2.95
C GLY A 396 -9.35 -18.01 1.57
N ILE A 397 -8.53 -18.29 0.55
CA ILE A 397 -8.59 -17.70 -0.81
C ILE A 397 -10.02 -17.63 -1.42
N PRO A 398 -10.90 -18.65 -1.32
CA PRO A 398 -12.23 -18.61 -1.94
C PRO A 398 -13.23 -17.73 -1.19
N ARG A 399 -13.03 -17.49 0.11
CA ARG A 399 -13.95 -16.73 0.97
C ARG A 399 -13.72 -15.22 0.86
N ASP A 400 -12.46 -14.81 0.77
CA ASP A 400 -12.08 -13.39 0.68
C ASP A 400 -12.51 -12.73 -0.64
N LEU A 401 -12.67 -13.52 -1.72
CA LEU A 401 -13.01 -13.03 -3.06
C LEU A 401 -14.50 -13.18 -3.42
N ALA A 402 -15.25 -14.05 -2.75
CA ALA A 402 -16.68 -14.29 -3.00
C ALA A 402 -17.63 -13.50 -2.08
N GLY A 403 -17.12 -12.92 -0.97
CA GLY A 403 -17.93 -12.42 0.14
C GLY A 403 -18.13 -10.89 0.26
N GLN A 404 -17.52 -10.05 -0.57
CA GLN A 404 -17.48 -8.59 -0.30
C GLN A 404 -18.68 -7.81 -0.86
N ASN A 405 -19.89 -8.32 -0.62
CA ASN A 405 -21.16 -7.67 -0.98
C ASN A 405 -21.98 -7.33 0.29
N GLN A 406 -21.35 -6.71 1.28
CA GLN A 406 -21.98 -5.88 2.33
C GLN A 406 -20.88 -5.16 3.12
N GLY A 407 -21.13 -3.90 3.45
CA GLY A 407 -20.18 -3.01 4.13
C GLY A 407 -19.72 -3.55 5.49
N ASP A 408 -18.56 -3.04 5.91
CA ASP A 408 -17.70 -3.46 7.02
C ASP A 408 -16.94 -4.77 6.77
N THR A 409 -15.68 -4.66 6.33
CA THR A 409 -14.53 -5.51 6.76
C THR A 409 -13.32 -5.36 5.82
N LEU A 410 -12.70 -4.18 5.77
CA LEU A 410 -11.29 -4.05 5.34
C LEU A 410 -10.42 -3.36 6.41
N GLN A 411 -11.04 -2.60 7.32
CA GLN A 411 -10.40 -2.16 8.56
C GLN A 411 -10.13 -3.33 9.53
N ASP A 412 -10.94 -4.40 9.46
CA ASP A 412 -10.84 -5.55 10.36
C ASP A 412 -9.74 -6.55 9.99
N GLN A 413 -9.24 -6.60 8.74
CA GLN A 413 -8.27 -7.63 8.32
C GLN A 413 -6.80 -7.23 8.54
N THR A 414 -6.43 -5.95 8.40
CA THR A 414 -5.11 -5.45 8.84
C THR A 414 -4.97 -5.48 10.35
N VAL A 415 -6.10 -5.32 11.06
CA VAL A 415 -6.18 -5.48 12.51
C VAL A 415 -6.20 -6.97 12.88
N ALA A 416 -6.86 -7.86 12.12
CA ALA A 416 -6.85 -9.31 12.38
C ALA A 416 -5.48 -9.98 12.17
N SER A 417 -4.73 -9.60 11.12
CA SER A 417 -3.36 -10.11 10.90
C SER A 417 -2.39 -9.61 11.98
N SER A 418 -2.63 -8.41 12.52
CA SER A 418 -1.89 -7.88 13.67
C SER A 418 -2.34 -8.53 14.99
N ILE A 419 -3.63 -8.82 15.18
CA ILE A 419 -4.19 -9.42 16.40
C ILE A 419 -3.70 -10.85 16.59
N GLY A 420 -3.66 -11.68 15.55
CA GLY A 420 -3.17 -13.06 15.67
C GLY A 420 -1.71 -13.11 16.11
N ALA A 421 -0.86 -12.24 15.53
CA ALA A 421 0.56 -12.13 15.89
C ALA A 421 0.76 -11.51 17.30
N ILE A 422 0.00 -10.47 17.63
CA ILE A 422 -0.01 -9.86 18.97
C ILE A 422 -0.48 -10.87 20.03
N ALA A 423 -1.55 -11.62 19.74
CA ALA A 423 -2.09 -12.63 20.63
C ALA A 423 -1.13 -13.82 20.79
N HIS A 424 -0.45 -14.22 19.72
CA HIS A 424 0.59 -15.24 19.76
C HIS A 424 1.78 -14.81 20.63
N ALA A 425 2.36 -13.63 20.37
CA ALA A 425 3.47 -13.10 21.16
C ALA A 425 3.08 -12.86 22.62
N ALA A 426 1.87 -12.38 22.88
CA ALA A 426 1.34 -12.22 24.23
C ALA A 426 1.10 -13.56 24.93
N TYR A 427 0.65 -14.59 24.19
CA TYR A 427 0.45 -15.95 24.73
C TYR A 427 1.78 -16.60 25.11
N GLU A 428 2.81 -16.49 24.26
CA GLU A 428 4.16 -16.97 24.57
C GLU A 428 4.77 -16.24 25.77
N SER A 429 4.70 -14.90 25.77
CA SER A 429 5.20 -14.07 26.87
C SER A 429 4.46 -14.37 28.18
N LEU A 430 3.17 -14.70 28.12
CA LEU A 430 2.39 -15.09 29.29
C LEU A 430 2.85 -16.44 29.84
N GLY A 431 3.11 -17.41 28.96
CA GLY A 431 3.68 -18.71 29.33
C GLY A 431 5.07 -18.57 29.96
N GLU A 432 5.91 -17.69 29.43
CA GLU A 432 7.22 -17.37 30.00
C GLU A 432 7.09 -16.72 31.38
N ALA A 433 6.20 -15.73 31.53
CA ALA A 433 5.95 -15.07 32.81
C ALA A 433 5.44 -16.06 33.87
N ARG A 434 4.55 -16.97 33.48
CA ARG A 434 4.07 -18.07 34.34
C ARG A 434 5.22 -18.98 34.77
N GLY A 435 6.10 -19.38 33.85
CA GLY A 435 7.28 -20.18 34.15
C GLY A 435 8.22 -19.51 35.16
N LYS A 436 8.45 -18.20 35.04
CA LYS A 436 9.28 -17.44 35.99
C LYS A 436 8.64 -17.31 37.38
N ILE A 437 7.32 -17.13 37.44
CA ILE A 437 6.57 -17.13 38.71
C ILE A 437 6.64 -18.50 39.38
N ASP A 438 6.40 -19.59 38.64
CA ASP A 438 6.48 -20.96 39.16
C ASP A 438 7.89 -21.30 39.65
N ALA A 439 8.93 -20.85 38.93
CA ALA A 439 10.33 -21.00 39.33
C ALA A 439 10.66 -20.21 40.60
N GLY A 440 10.17 -18.97 40.72
CA GLY A 440 10.31 -18.13 41.91
C GLY A 440 9.63 -18.75 43.14
N LEU A 441 8.39 -19.21 42.99
CA LEU A 441 7.62 -19.88 44.05
C LEU A 441 8.25 -21.20 44.49
N ALA A 442 8.84 -21.96 43.56
CA ALA A 442 9.52 -23.22 43.87
C ALA A 442 10.97 -23.03 44.39
N GLY A 443 11.50 -21.80 44.38
CA GLY A 443 12.91 -21.54 44.68
C GLY A 443 13.89 -22.20 43.71
N ARG A 444 13.44 -22.51 42.48
CA ARG A 444 14.20 -23.22 41.43
C ARG A 444 14.46 -22.29 40.26
N THR A 445 15.21 -21.23 40.51
CA THR A 445 15.62 -20.28 39.48
C THR A 445 16.80 -20.81 38.66
N GLU A 446 16.96 -20.27 37.45
CA GLU A 446 18.11 -20.53 36.59
C GLU A 446 19.43 -20.13 37.28
N ALA A 447 20.55 -20.73 36.85
CA ALA A 447 21.85 -20.48 37.47
C ALA A 447 22.24 -19.00 37.41
N GLY A 448 22.13 -18.31 38.56
CA GLY A 448 22.50 -16.90 38.70
C GLY A 448 21.33 -15.92 38.88
N THR A 449 20.08 -16.38 38.76
CA THR A 449 18.90 -15.54 38.95
C THR A 449 18.33 -15.76 40.35
N SER A 450 18.09 -14.68 41.10
CA SER A 450 17.43 -14.76 42.41
C SER A 450 15.89 -14.86 42.25
N PRO A 451 15.15 -15.47 43.19
CA PRO A 451 13.69 -15.51 43.15
C PRO A 451 13.05 -14.12 42.97
N GLU A 452 13.60 -13.11 43.62
CA GLU A 452 13.15 -11.72 43.53
C GLU A 452 13.30 -11.17 42.10
N GLN A 453 14.41 -11.49 41.42
CA GLN A 453 14.63 -11.12 40.02
C GLN A 453 13.70 -11.86 39.05
N ALA A 454 13.37 -13.13 39.34
CA ALA A 454 12.41 -13.89 38.53
C ALA A 454 11.01 -13.25 38.59
N PHE A 455 10.58 -12.82 39.78
CA PHE A 455 9.31 -12.10 39.98
C PHE A 455 9.32 -10.70 39.35
N ALA A 456 10.42 -9.95 39.44
CA ALA A 456 10.55 -8.64 38.80
C ALA A 456 10.43 -8.75 37.27
N HIS A 457 11.13 -9.74 36.68
CA HIS A 457 11.08 -9.97 35.24
C HIS A 457 9.70 -10.43 34.77
N ALA A 458 9.04 -11.32 35.52
CA ALA A 458 7.66 -11.71 35.22
C ALA A 458 6.72 -10.50 35.22
N ALA A 459 6.90 -9.57 36.16
CA ALA A 459 6.09 -8.35 36.22
C ALA A 459 6.29 -7.42 35.02
N GLU A 460 7.52 -7.29 34.51
CA GLU A 460 7.82 -6.51 33.31
C GLU A 460 7.11 -7.10 32.08
N MET A 461 7.20 -8.42 31.88
CA MET A 461 6.52 -9.11 30.78
C MET A 461 4.99 -8.93 30.85
N LEU A 462 4.41 -9.11 32.03
CA LEU A 462 2.96 -8.93 32.23
C LEU A 462 2.51 -7.46 32.05
N THR A 463 3.39 -6.51 32.37
CA THR A 463 3.16 -5.08 32.09
C THR A 463 3.12 -4.82 30.60
N GLY A 464 4.11 -5.34 29.86
CA GLY A 464 4.15 -5.27 28.39
C GLY A 464 2.92 -5.89 27.73
N ILE A 465 2.48 -7.07 28.20
CA ILE A 465 1.27 -7.73 27.70
C ILE A 465 0.04 -6.83 27.87
N GLY A 466 -0.15 -6.22 29.05
CA GLY A 466 -1.30 -5.33 29.28
C GLY A 466 -1.25 -4.05 28.44
N GLU A 467 -0.07 -3.48 28.21
CA GLU A 467 0.10 -2.29 27.36
C GLU A 467 -0.19 -2.58 25.89
N VAL A 468 0.31 -3.71 25.38
CA VAL A 468 0.05 -4.17 24.01
C VAL A 468 -1.44 -4.46 23.81
N LEU A 469 -2.10 -5.12 24.77
CA LEU A 469 -3.54 -5.37 24.70
C LEU A 469 -4.34 -4.06 24.69
N ARG A 470 -3.98 -3.08 25.52
CA ARG A 470 -4.61 -1.75 25.52
C ARG A 470 -4.40 -0.99 24.20
N LEU A 471 -3.18 -0.96 23.67
CA LEU A 471 -2.86 -0.33 22.37
C LEU A 471 -3.61 -0.99 21.20
N SER A 472 -3.91 -2.28 21.32
CA SER A 472 -4.72 -3.03 20.34
C SER A 472 -6.24 -2.87 20.51
N GLY A 473 -6.70 -2.03 21.45
CA GLY A 473 -8.13 -1.81 21.73
C GLY A 473 -8.81 -2.94 22.50
N ARG A 474 -8.05 -3.82 23.19
CA ARG A 474 -8.54 -4.99 23.94
C ARG A 474 -8.49 -4.77 25.46
N ASP A 475 -9.14 -3.69 25.88
CA ASP A 475 -9.16 -3.23 27.27
C ASP A 475 -9.80 -4.23 28.25
N ALA A 476 -10.57 -5.21 27.75
CA ALA A 476 -11.24 -6.18 28.58
C ALA A 476 -10.27 -7.11 29.32
N ALA A 477 -9.11 -7.44 28.76
CA ALA A 477 -8.13 -8.36 29.35
C ALA A 477 -7.01 -7.64 30.13
N THR A 478 -6.77 -6.36 29.85
CA THR A 478 -5.73 -5.53 30.47
C THR A 478 -5.73 -5.58 32.01
N PRO A 479 -6.88 -5.47 32.73
CA PRO A 479 -6.88 -5.47 34.19
C PRO A 479 -6.34 -6.76 34.80
N LEU A 480 -6.50 -7.90 34.11
CA LEU A 480 -6.03 -9.20 34.59
C LEU A 480 -4.51 -9.30 34.48
N ALA A 481 -3.93 -8.90 33.33
CA ALA A 481 -2.47 -8.84 33.15
C ALA A 481 -1.81 -7.88 34.16
N MET A 482 -2.42 -6.69 34.37
CA MET A 482 -1.93 -5.71 35.34
C MET A 482 -2.01 -6.21 36.78
N ALA A 483 -3.06 -6.95 37.13
CA ALA A 483 -3.20 -7.53 38.47
C ALA A 483 -2.09 -8.54 38.78
N ILE A 484 -1.80 -9.45 37.84
CA ILE A 484 -0.69 -10.41 38.00
C ILE A 484 0.65 -9.64 38.07
N ALA A 485 0.86 -8.63 37.22
CA ALA A 485 2.09 -7.84 37.21
C ALA A 485 2.33 -7.14 38.56
N GLN A 486 1.28 -6.55 39.15
CA GLN A 486 1.36 -5.88 40.43
C GLN A 486 1.63 -6.86 41.58
N TRP A 487 0.96 -8.01 41.58
CA TRP A 487 1.23 -9.07 42.55
C TRP A 487 2.68 -9.56 42.46
N SER A 488 3.18 -9.79 41.24
CA SER A 488 4.56 -10.22 40.99
C SER A 488 5.58 -9.18 41.46
N ARG A 489 5.30 -7.88 41.32
CA ARG A 489 6.13 -6.82 41.93
C ARG A 489 6.15 -6.87 43.45
N GLY A 490 5.00 -7.16 44.09
CA GLY A 490 4.91 -7.33 45.54
C GLY A 490 5.74 -8.52 46.05
N MET A 491 5.76 -9.62 45.31
CA MET A 491 6.62 -10.78 45.58
C MET A 491 8.11 -10.44 45.44
N ALA A 492 8.49 -9.63 44.43
CA ALA A 492 9.86 -9.18 44.24
C ALA A 492 10.35 -8.23 45.35
N ALA A 493 9.43 -7.49 45.97
CA ALA A 493 9.71 -6.56 47.07
C ALA A 493 9.62 -7.23 48.47
N ASP A 494 9.38 -8.54 48.54
CA ASP A 494 9.16 -9.31 49.78
C ASP A 494 7.96 -8.80 50.61
N GLU A 495 6.95 -8.22 49.94
CA GLU A 495 5.78 -7.60 50.59
C GLU A 495 4.56 -8.54 50.67
N SER A 496 4.55 -9.66 49.95
CA SER A 496 3.41 -10.59 49.89
C SER A 496 3.82 -12.03 50.13
N SER A 497 3.25 -12.69 51.14
CA SER A 497 3.33 -14.15 51.27
C SER A 497 2.17 -14.77 50.49
N GLY A 498 2.46 -15.55 49.43
CA GLY A 498 1.45 -16.22 48.60
C GLY A 498 0.62 -17.22 49.41
N ASP A 499 -0.53 -16.79 49.94
CA ASP A 499 -1.46 -17.66 50.61
C ASP A 499 -2.17 -18.59 49.59
N PRO A 500 -2.75 -19.73 50.03
CA PRO A 500 -3.37 -20.68 49.12
C PRO A 500 -4.55 -20.09 48.31
N GLU A 501 -5.19 -19.04 48.82
CA GLU A 501 -6.34 -18.39 48.19
C GLU A 501 -5.88 -17.47 47.04
N THR A 502 -4.79 -16.75 47.26
CA THR A 502 -4.06 -15.92 46.30
C THR A 502 -3.50 -16.79 45.17
N LEU A 503 -2.89 -17.95 45.48
CA LEU A 503 -2.39 -18.87 44.47
C LEU A 503 -3.51 -19.49 43.62
N ALA A 504 -4.67 -19.76 44.22
CA ALA A 504 -5.85 -20.23 43.48
C ALA A 504 -6.40 -19.13 42.54
N ALA A 505 -6.50 -17.89 43.02
CA ALA A 505 -6.90 -16.74 42.22
C ALA A 505 -5.93 -16.47 41.07
N LEU A 506 -4.62 -16.57 41.33
CA LEU A 506 -3.55 -16.45 40.34
C LEU A 506 -3.72 -17.47 39.21
N SER A 507 -3.90 -18.74 39.55
CA SER A 507 -4.08 -19.80 38.55
C SER A 507 -5.36 -19.64 37.72
N GLU A 508 -6.44 -19.16 38.34
CA GLU A 508 -7.72 -18.91 37.63
C GLU A 508 -7.58 -17.74 36.65
N ILE A 509 -6.88 -16.68 37.05
CA ILE A 509 -6.64 -15.51 36.20
C ILE A 509 -5.67 -15.84 35.06
N PHE A 510 -4.61 -16.62 35.31
CA PHE A 510 -3.73 -17.13 34.24
C PHE A 510 -4.50 -17.99 33.24
N ALA A 511 -5.27 -18.98 33.70
CA ALA A 511 -6.04 -19.84 32.82
C ALA A 511 -7.06 -19.07 31.97
N ALA A 512 -7.69 -18.06 32.55
CA ALA A 512 -8.61 -17.20 31.81
C ALA A 512 -7.91 -16.32 30.77
N LEU A 513 -6.71 -15.80 31.10
CA LEU A 513 -5.93 -14.97 30.19
C LEU A 513 -5.31 -15.81 29.06
N GLU A 514 -4.82 -17.02 29.37
CA GLU A 514 -4.36 -18.03 28.40
C GLU A 514 -5.50 -18.40 27.46
N PHE A 515 -6.66 -18.79 27.99
CA PHE A 515 -7.83 -19.13 27.17
C PHE A 515 -8.29 -17.97 26.30
N TYR A 516 -8.27 -16.74 26.83
CA TYR A 516 -8.63 -15.55 26.08
C TYR A 516 -7.65 -15.30 24.92
N LEU A 517 -6.34 -15.35 25.19
CA LEU A 517 -5.29 -15.14 24.20
C LEU A 517 -5.23 -16.29 23.19
N GLU A 518 -5.48 -17.53 23.61
CA GLU A 518 -5.59 -18.70 22.74
C GLU A 518 -6.77 -18.55 21.77
N ASN A 519 -7.94 -18.13 22.25
CA ASN A 519 -9.08 -17.86 21.37
C ASN A 519 -8.83 -16.66 20.44
N LEU A 520 -8.09 -15.67 20.91
CA LEU A 520 -7.71 -14.51 20.10
C LEU A 520 -6.65 -14.87 19.05
N ARG A 521 -5.73 -15.78 19.36
CA ARG A 521 -4.71 -16.33 18.47
C ARG A 521 -5.31 -17.26 17.41
N ASP A 522 -6.12 -18.22 17.83
CA ASP A 522 -6.57 -19.33 16.98
C ASP A 522 -7.87 -19.00 16.23
N PHE A 523 -8.72 -18.14 16.80
CA PHE A 523 -10.03 -17.81 16.23
C PHE A 523 -10.26 -16.32 15.99
N GLN A 524 -9.30 -15.44 16.34
CA GLN A 524 -9.40 -13.97 16.22
C GLN A 524 -10.67 -13.37 16.84
N LYS A 525 -11.26 -14.09 17.82
CA LYS A 525 -12.52 -13.72 18.45
C LYS A 525 -12.27 -13.29 19.88
N GLU A 526 -12.68 -12.07 20.20
CA GLU A 526 -12.73 -11.63 21.59
C GLU A 526 -13.91 -12.27 22.31
N ILE A 527 -13.62 -12.95 23.42
CA ILE A 527 -14.65 -13.58 24.27
C ILE A 527 -14.68 -12.91 25.65
N ALA A 528 -14.72 -11.58 25.67
CA ALA A 528 -14.62 -10.74 26.88
C ALA A 528 -15.56 -11.15 28.03
N ARG A 529 -16.76 -11.68 27.73
CA ARG A 529 -17.71 -12.22 28.72
C ARG A 529 -17.17 -13.36 29.59
N PHE A 530 -16.13 -14.08 29.14
CA PHE A 530 -15.47 -15.13 29.95
C PHE A 530 -14.49 -14.56 30.98
N LEU A 531 -14.15 -13.27 30.88
CA LEU A 531 -13.24 -12.59 31.81
C LEU A 531 -13.97 -12.02 33.04
N ASP A 532 -15.30 -11.99 33.06
CA ASP A 532 -16.07 -11.36 34.13
C ASP A 532 -15.94 -12.08 35.49
N ALA A 533 -15.82 -13.41 35.48
CA ALA A 533 -15.58 -14.19 36.70
C ALA A 533 -14.13 -14.02 37.23
N PRO A 534 -13.08 -14.20 36.40
CA PRO A 534 -11.69 -13.92 36.78
C PRO A 534 -11.44 -12.48 37.26
N LYS A 535 -12.10 -11.48 36.66
CA LYS A 535 -12.01 -10.07 37.10
C LYS A 535 -12.45 -9.86 38.54
N ARG A 536 -13.38 -10.67 39.05
CA ARG A 536 -13.81 -10.60 40.46
C ARG A 536 -12.76 -11.18 41.41
N ARG A 537 -11.92 -12.10 40.94
CA ARG A 537 -10.80 -12.70 41.70
C ARG A 537 -9.59 -11.76 41.83
N ILE A 538 -9.54 -10.65 41.08
CA ILE A 538 -8.45 -9.65 41.21
C ILE A 538 -8.34 -9.12 42.65
N GLY A 539 -9.47 -8.98 43.35
CA GLY A 539 -9.50 -8.55 44.76
C GLY A 539 -8.80 -9.53 45.71
N ASP A 540 -8.72 -10.81 45.33
CA ASP A 540 -8.05 -11.85 46.10
C ASP A 540 -6.53 -11.88 45.83
N LEU A 541 -6.07 -11.29 44.71
CA LEU A 541 -4.64 -11.09 44.40
C LEU A 541 -4.07 -9.82 45.04
N LEU A 542 -4.90 -8.76 45.09
CA LEU A 542 -4.50 -7.43 45.52
C LEU A 542 -5.53 -6.92 46.53
N PRO A 543 -5.25 -7.03 47.85
CA PRO A 543 -6.12 -6.46 48.87
C PRO A 543 -6.10 -4.92 48.78
N GLY A 544 -7.01 -4.37 47.96
CA GLY A 544 -7.08 -2.94 47.62
C GLY A 544 -7.88 -2.59 46.35
N GLY A 545 -8.13 -3.54 45.46
CA GLY A 545 -9.05 -3.38 44.33
C GLY A 545 -8.55 -2.52 43.15
N ILE A 546 -9.35 -2.52 42.07
CA ILE A 546 -9.03 -2.11 40.68
C ILE A 546 -8.58 -0.64 40.53
N GLU A 547 -8.80 0.23 41.52
CA GLU A 547 -8.51 1.67 41.43
C GLU A 547 -7.01 2.02 41.43
N GLN A 548 -6.12 1.19 42.01
CA GLN A 548 -4.68 1.46 41.99
C GLN A 548 -3.99 1.04 40.69
N ALA A 549 -4.50 0.03 39.98
CA ALA A 549 -3.92 -0.44 38.72
C ALA A 549 -4.07 0.58 37.58
N ALA A 550 -5.11 1.42 37.63
CA ALA A 550 -5.35 2.47 36.62
C ALA A 550 -4.51 3.74 36.83
N SER A 551 -4.07 4.02 38.07
CA SER A 551 -3.38 5.28 38.40
C SER A 551 -1.85 5.24 38.24
N ALA A 552 -1.25 4.08 37.98
CA ALA A 552 0.22 3.98 37.84
C ALA A 552 0.77 4.45 36.48
N THR A 553 -0.08 4.73 35.47
CA THR A 553 0.35 5.09 34.10
C THR A 553 0.36 6.61 33.82
N THR A 554 0.12 7.49 34.79
CA THR A 554 0.03 8.96 34.55
C THR A 554 1.27 9.79 34.92
N VAL A 555 2.46 9.19 35.02
CA VAL A 555 3.70 9.97 35.28
C VAL A 555 4.71 9.78 34.15
N ALA A 556 4.42 10.40 33.00
CA ALA A 556 5.42 10.84 32.01
C ALA A 556 4.75 11.71 30.93
N ASP A 557 4.17 12.85 31.30
CA ASP A 557 4.00 13.94 30.34
C ASP A 557 4.30 15.26 31.04
N GLY A 558 5.52 15.74 30.84
CA GLY A 558 5.98 17.03 31.33
C GLY A 558 5.73 18.10 30.28
N ALA A 559 4.57 18.75 30.36
CA ALA A 559 4.32 20.05 29.73
C ALA A 559 3.77 21.02 30.79
N PRO A 560 4.14 22.31 30.72
CA PRO A 560 4.24 23.18 31.89
C PRO A 560 2.87 23.61 32.44
N GLU A 561 2.85 23.70 33.76
CA GLU A 561 1.75 24.11 34.63
C GLU A 561 1.12 25.46 34.18
N PRO A 562 -0.23 25.56 34.11
CA PRO A 562 -0.90 26.81 33.75
C PRO A 562 -0.79 27.82 34.90
N LEU A 563 -0.21 28.98 34.58
CA LEU A 563 -0.10 30.13 35.49
C LEU A 563 -1.48 30.54 36.02
N ALA A 564 -1.59 30.57 37.35
CA ALA A 564 -2.74 31.10 38.07
C ALA A 564 -2.97 32.59 37.77
N PRO A 565 -4.22 33.07 37.78
CA PRO A 565 -4.54 34.44 37.38
C PRO A 565 -4.08 35.44 38.45
N GLU A 566 -3.28 36.41 38.01
CA GLU A 566 -2.76 37.52 38.80
C GLU A 566 -3.92 38.42 39.29
N ARG A 567 -4.01 38.63 40.60
CA ARG A 567 -4.98 39.53 41.24
C ARG A 567 -4.62 40.98 40.93
N ALA A 568 -5.52 41.69 40.25
CA ALA A 568 -5.46 43.14 40.10
C ALA A 568 -5.57 43.85 41.47
N PRO A 569 -4.75 44.88 41.75
CA PRO A 569 -4.88 45.67 42.97
C PRO A 569 -6.01 46.71 42.84
N ALA A 570 -6.74 46.92 43.93
CA ALA A 570 -7.81 47.90 44.05
C ALA A 570 -7.29 49.36 43.96
N PRO A 571 -8.10 50.30 43.42
CA PRO A 571 -7.67 51.68 43.23
C PRO A 571 -7.78 52.48 44.53
N SER A 572 -6.76 53.31 44.80
CA SER A 572 -6.81 54.37 45.80
C SER A 572 -6.80 55.75 45.12
N LYS A 573 -7.41 56.71 45.81
CA LYS A 573 -8.09 57.93 45.34
C LYS A 573 -7.17 59.08 44.87
N GLY A 574 -7.77 59.96 44.07
CA GLY A 574 -7.48 61.40 43.97
C GLY A 574 -6.56 61.76 42.80
N GLU A 575 -6.74 62.81 42.01
CA GLU A 575 -7.62 63.98 42.06
C GLU A 575 -7.83 64.47 40.62
N ILE A 576 -8.90 65.26 40.46
CA ILE A 576 -9.34 65.96 39.27
C ILE A 576 -8.26 66.97 38.86
N ASP A 577 -7.90 67.02 37.57
CA ASP A 577 -7.64 68.31 36.93
C ASP A 577 -7.95 68.31 35.43
N ASP A 578 -8.28 69.50 34.98
CA ASP A 578 -9.21 69.90 33.95
C ASP A 578 -8.50 70.12 32.59
N ARG A 579 -9.28 69.88 31.52
CA ARG A 579 -9.27 70.58 30.20
C ARG A 579 -8.51 70.05 28.98
N PRO A 580 -9.03 70.39 27.77
CA PRO A 580 -9.05 69.50 26.61
C PRO A 580 -8.16 70.00 25.46
N TRP A 581 -7.75 69.09 24.57
CA TRP A 581 -7.77 69.21 23.10
C TRP A 581 -7.82 67.81 22.49
#